data_AF-A0A963WNT7-F1
#
_entry.id   AF-A0A963WNT7-F1
#
_cell.length_a   1.000
_cell.length_b   1.000
_cell.length_c   1.000
_cell.angle_alpha   90.00
_cell.angle_beta   90.00
_cell.angle_gamma   90.00
#
_symmetry.space_group_name_H-M   'P 1'
#
loop_
_entity.id
_entity.type
_entity.pdbx_description
1 polymer ?
#
loop_
_entity_poly.entity_id
_entity_poly.type
_entity_poly.pdbx_seq_one_letter_code
_entity_poly.pdbx_strand_id
1 'polypeptide(L)'
;RISMDGRGRWMDNVFIERLWRSLKYECVYLHAFETGSELRAGLGRWTTFCNAQRPHLGLAGRTPVEAYRRIGQSDHGGYTPHDLMIKNAA
;
A
#
# COMPACT_ATOMS: atom_id res chain seq x y z
N ARG A 1 12.52 -17.40 -7.22
CA ARG A 1 13.20 -16.14 -6.86
C ARG A 1 12.60 -15.04 -7.72
N ILE A 2 11.81 -14.13 -7.14
CA ILE A 2 11.20 -13.02 -7.89
C ILE A 2 12.25 -11.90 -7.96
N SER A 3 12.76 -11.61 -9.16
CA SER A 3 13.63 -10.45 -9.38
C SER A 3 12.76 -9.19 -9.41
N MET A 4 13.08 -8.18 -8.59
CA MET A 4 12.48 -6.84 -8.64
C MET A 4 12.92 -6.05 -9.88
N ASP A 5 14.05 -6.42 -10.48
CA ASP A 5 14.62 -5.80 -11.70
C ASP A 5 14.09 -6.43 -13.01
N GLY A 6 12.99 -7.19 -12.92
CA GLY A 6 12.34 -7.77 -14.09
C GLY A 6 11.78 -6.68 -15.01
N ARG A 7 12.15 -6.72 -16.30
CA ARG A 7 11.61 -5.84 -17.35
C ARG A 7 10.07 -5.84 -17.27
N GLY A 8 9.47 -4.68 -16.95
CA GLY A 8 8.02 -4.51 -16.81
C GLY A 8 7.49 -4.26 -15.39
N ARG A 9 8.31 -4.37 -14.34
CA ARG A 9 7.90 -4.14 -12.92
C ARG A 9 8.35 -2.82 -12.31
N TRP A 10 8.83 -1.90 -13.14
CA TRP A 10 9.34 -0.61 -12.68
C TRP A 10 8.23 0.21 -11.97
N MET A 11 6.97 0.06 -12.38
CA MET A 11 5.84 0.74 -11.74
C MET A 11 5.66 0.27 -10.30
N ASP A 12 5.65 -1.05 -10.07
CA ASP A 12 5.59 -1.63 -8.71
C ASP A 12 6.73 -1.09 -7.85
N ASN A 13 7.95 -1.01 -8.40
CA ASN A 13 9.09 -0.46 -7.69
C ASN A 13 8.88 1.00 -7.30
N VAL A 14 8.45 1.85 -8.24
CA VAL A 14 8.19 3.28 -7.98
C VAL A 14 7.12 3.48 -6.91
N PHE A 15 6.05 2.67 -6.90
CA PHE A 15 5.02 2.75 -5.87
C PHE A 15 5.55 2.36 -4.50
N ILE A 16 6.30 1.24 -4.41
CA ILE A 16 6.90 0.77 -3.16
C ILE A 16 7.94 1.76 -2.64
N GLU A 17 8.78 2.34 -3.50
CA GLU A 17 9.76 3.37 -3.13
C GLU A 17 9.08 4.61 -2.54
N ARG A 18 8.00 5.09 -3.16
CA ARG A 18 7.21 6.22 -2.65
C ARG A 18 6.61 5.90 -1.28
N LEU A 19 6.06 4.70 -1.10
CA LEU A 19 5.54 4.24 0.18
C LEU A 19 6.61 4.27 1.27
N TRP A 20 7.79 3.69 1.00
CA TRP A 20 8.90 3.66 1.95
C TRP A 20 9.44 5.04 2.28
N ARG A 21 9.47 5.95 1.30
CA ARG A 21 9.82 7.35 1.54
C ARG A 21 8.84 7.99 2.52
N SER A 22 7.53 7.91 2.27
CA SER A 22 6.52 8.46 3.20
C SER A 22 6.63 7.85 4.59
N LEU A 23 6.81 6.52 4.71
CA LEU A 23 6.95 5.87 6.01
C LEU A 23 8.12 6.43 6.82
N LYS A 24 9.27 6.59 6.17
CA LYS A 24 10.47 7.10 6.84
C LYS A 24 10.26 8.51 7.35
N TYR A 25 9.73 9.41 6.51
CA TYR A 25 9.58 10.82 6.86
C TYR A 25 8.41 11.09 7.81
N GLU A 26 7.32 10.32 7.73
CA GLU A 26 6.10 10.58 8.50
C GLU A 26 6.00 9.76 9.79
N CYS A 27 6.82 8.71 9.96
CA CYS A 27 6.81 7.88 11.16
C CYS A 27 8.20 7.67 11.74
N VAL A 28 9.14 7.10 10.98
CA VAL A 28 10.41 6.62 11.53
C VAL A 28 11.32 7.78 11.97
N TYR A 29 11.43 8.84 11.18
CA TYR A 29 12.31 9.97 11.49
C TYR A 29 11.71 10.95 12.50
N LEU A 30 10.39 10.92 12.71
CA LEU A 30 9.71 11.77 13.68
C LEU A 30 9.67 11.15 15.08
N HIS A 31 10.00 9.86 15.21
CA HIS A 31 9.81 9.11 16.45
C HIS A 31 11.12 8.45 16.88
N ALA A 32 11.58 8.79 18.08
CA ALA A 32 12.70 8.11 18.72
C ALA A 32 12.17 6.86 19.45
N PHE A 33 11.88 5.80 18.70
CA PHE A 33 11.47 4.53 19.29
C PHE A 33 12.62 3.94 20.10
N GLU A 34 12.37 3.59 21.36
CA GLU A 34 13.38 3.02 22.26
C GLU A 34 13.45 1.49 22.11
N THR A 35 12.33 0.88 21.72
CA THR A 35 12.22 -0.57 21.56
C THR A 35 11.61 -1.00 20.22
N GLY A 36 11.92 -2.23 19.79
CA GLY A 36 11.31 -2.83 18.61
C GLY A 36 9.79 -2.98 18.71
N SER A 37 9.25 -3.18 19.92
CA SER A 37 7.81 -3.27 20.17
C SER A 37 7.10 -1.94 19.91
N GLU A 38 7.70 -0.84 20.34
CA GLU A 38 7.18 0.50 20.08
C GLU A 38 7.23 0.85 18.60
N LEU A 39 8.35 0.53 17.93
CA LEU A 39 8.46 0.67 16.48
C LEU A 39 7.35 -0.13 15.78
N ARG A 40 7.14 -1.40 16.14
CA ARG A 40 6.08 -2.23 15.54
C ARG A 40 4.70 -1.61 15.75
N ALA A 41 4.41 -1.09 16.94
CA ALA A 41 3.16 -0.41 17.22
C ALA A 41 3.01 0.89 16.40
N GLY A 42 4.09 1.69 16.28
CA GLY A 42 4.14 2.89 15.45
C GLY A 42 3.90 2.61 13.97
N LEU A 43 4.58 1.60 13.43
CA LEU A 43 4.38 1.11 12.06
C LEU A 43 2.93 0.67 11.85
N GLY A 44 2.34 -0.09 12.79
CA GLY A 44 0.94 -0.51 12.71
C GLY A 44 -0.04 0.65 12.65
N ARG A 45 0.19 1.69 13.47
CA ARG A 45 -0.62 2.92 13.44
C ARG A 45 -0.48 3.65 12.10
N TRP A 46 0.75 3.83 11.63
CA TRP A 46 1.02 4.52 10.36
C TRP A 46 0.41 3.76 9.17
N THR A 47 0.58 2.43 9.10
CA THR A 47 -0.02 1.61 8.05
C THR A 47 -1.55 1.70 8.06
N THR A 48 -2.17 1.68 9.24
CA THR A 48 -3.63 1.84 9.38
C THR A 48 -4.08 3.20 8.87
N PHE A 49 -3.36 4.27 9.23
CA PHE A 49 -3.64 5.62 8.74
C PHE A 49 -3.55 5.71 7.21
N CYS A 50 -2.47 5.22 6.61
CA CYS A 50 -2.28 5.26 5.16
C CYS A 50 -3.34 4.46 4.38
N ASN A 51 -3.81 3.35 4.95
CA ASN A 51 -4.75 2.45 4.28
C ASN A 51 -6.23 2.80 4.50
N ALA A 52 -6.58 3.35 5.66
CA ALA A 52 -7.98 3.54 6.06
C ALA A 52 -8.42 5.00 6.18
N GLN A 53 -7.48 5.94 6.26
CA GLN A 53 -7.80 7.35 6.55
C GLN A 53 -7.29 8.32 5.49
N ARG A 54 -6.19 8.02 4.79
CA ARG A 54 -5.63 8.92 3.77
C ARG A 54 -6.30 8.68 2.41
N PRO A 55 -7.05 9.64 1.86
CA PRO A 55 -7.53 9.58 0.49
C PRO A 55 -6.39 9.82 -0.49
N HIS A 56 -6.36 9.07 -1.60
CA HIS A 56 -5.33 9.21 -2.63
C HIS A 56 -5.94 9.72 -3.94
N LEU A 57 -5.30 10.72 -4.55
CA LEU A 57 -5.76 11.29 -5.81
C LEU A 57 -5.82 10.23 -6.93
N GLY A 58 -4.83 9.33 -6.97
CA GLY A 58 -4.81 8.20 -7.91
C GLY A 58 -5.92 7.16 -7.68
N LEU A 59 -6.64 7.22 -6.56
CA LEU A 59 -7.80 6.38 -6.25
C LEU A 59 -9.13 7.14 -6.36
N ALA A 60 -9.13 8.29 -7.03
CA ALA A 60 -10.26 9.23 -7.12
C ALA A 60 -10.70 9.73 -5.74
N GLY A 61 -9.74 10.07 -4.88
CA GLY A 61 -10.00 10.62 -3.53
C GLY A 61 -10.47 9.59 -2.52
N ARG A 62 -10.32 8.29 -2.82
CA ARG A 62 -10.64 7.19 -1.88
C ARG A 62 -9.40 6.68 -1.17
N THR A 63 -9.63 6.02 -0.05
CA THR A 63 -8.61 5.26 0.69
C THR A 63 -8.33 3.92 0.00
N PRO A 64 -7.15 3.31 0.22
CA PRO A 64 -6.83 2.00 -0.33
C PRO A 64 -7.81 0.91 0.08
N VAL A 65 -8.29 0.93 1.34
CA VAL A 65 -9.31 -0.02 1.83
C VAL A 65 -10.61 0.11 1.05
N GLU A 66 -11.09 1.32 0.80
CA GLU A 66 -12.32 1.53 0.01
C GLU A 66 -12.15 1.08 -1.44
N ALA A 67 -11.01 1.41 -2.05
CA ALA A 67 -10.70 1.01 -3.43
C ALA A 67 -10.65 -0.52 -3.56
N TYR A 68 -10.00 -1.21 -2.61
CA TYR A 68 -9.88 -2.67 -2.59
C TYR A 68 -11.23 -3.35 -2.35
N ARG A 69 -12.03 -2.86 -1.39
CA ARG A 69 -13.35 -3.42 -1.09
C ARG A 69 -14.28 -3.37 -2.30
N ARG A 70 -14.20 -2.31 -3.09
CA ARG A 70 -14.99 -2.16 -4.32
C ARG A 70 -14.59 -3.18 -5.40
N ILE A 71 -13.30 -3.49 -5.53
CA ILE A 71 -12.83 -4.55 -6.44
C ILE A 71 -13.49 -5.89 -6.05
N GLY A 72 -13.51 -6.22 -4.76
CA GLY A 72 -14.13 -7.45 -4.25
C GLY A 72 -15.66 -7.51 -4.41
N GLN A 73 -16.35 -6.37 -4.49
CA GLN A 73 -17.81 -6.32 -4.73
C GLN A 73 -18.19 -6.40 -6.21
N SER A 74 -17.26 -6.04 -7.10
CA SER A 74 -17.51 -5.99 -8.55
C SER A 74 -17.41 -7.36 -9.22
N ASP A 75 -16.87 -8.37 -8.54
CA ASP A 75 -16.59 -9.70 -9.09
C ASP A 75 -17.68 -10.71 -8.72
N HIS A 76 -18.75 -10.78 -9.51
CA HIS A 76 -19.73 -11.87 -9.50
C HIS A 76 -19.17 -13.12 -10.20
N GLY A 77 -17.96 -13.57 -9.82
CA GLY A 77 -17.23 -14.51 -10.66
C GLY A 77 -16.01 -15.20 -10.05
N GLY A 78 -15.93 -15.33 -8.72
CA GLY A 78 -15.05 -16.32 -8.08
C GLY A 78 -13.54 -16.18 -8.28
N TYR A 79 -13.02 -15.02 -8.70
CA TYR A 79 -11.58 -14.77 -8.72
C TYR A 79 -11.14 -13.99 -7.48
N THR A 80 -9.94 -14.30 -6.97
CA THR A 80 -9.43 -13.62 -5.79
C THR A 80 -9.08 -12.16 -6.13
N PRO A 81 -9.30 -11.18 -5.23
CA PRO A 81 -9.10 -9.76 -5.53
C PRO A 81 -7.67 -9.40 -6.01
N HIS A 82 -6.69 -10.26 -5.74
CA HIS A 82 -5.31 -10.11 -6.21
C HIS A 82 -5.19 -10.21 -7.74
N ASP A 83 -6.03 -11.02 -8.40
CA ASP A 83 -5.97 -11.27 -9.84
C ASP A 83 -6.51 -10.10 -10.69
N LEU A 84 -7.36 -9.26 -10.10
CA LEU A 84 -7.98 -8.09 -10.75
C LEU A 84 -7.09 -6.84 -10.71
N MET A 85 -6.26 -6.69 -9.67
CA MET A 85 -5.32 -5.56 -9.56
C MET A 85 -4.22 -5.60 -10.64
N ILE A 86 -3.77 -6.80 -11.03
CA ILE A 86 -2.76 -6.96 -12.08
C ILE A 86 -3.33 -6.65 -13.48
N LYS A 87 -4.62 -6.92 -13.72
CA LYS A 87 -5.26 -6.75 -15.04
C LYS A 87 -5.64 -5.30 -15.37
N ASN A 88 -5.98 -4.49 -14.37
CA ASN A 88 -6.34 -3.08 -14.59
C ASN A 88 -5.14 -2.12 -14.61
N ALA A 89 -3.91 -2.64 -14.49
CA ALA A 89 -2.67 -1.88 -14.56
C ALA A 89 -1.88 -2.12 -15.87
N ALA A 90 -2.52 -2.78 -16.86
CA ALA A 90 -2.01 -3.01 -18.22
C ALA A 90 -2.74 -2.14 -19.24
#